data_AF-A0A7Z9M254-F1
#
_entry.id   AF-A0A7Z9M254-F1
#
_cell.length_a   1.000
_cell.length_b   1.000
_cell.length_c   1.000
_cell.angle_alpha   90.00
_cell.angle_beta   90.00
_cell.angle_gamma   90.00
#
_symmetry.space_group_name_H-M   'P 1'
#
loop_
_entity.id
_entity.type
_entity.pdbx_description
1 polymer ?
#
loop_
_entity_poly.entity_id
_entity_poly.type
_entity_poly.pdbx_seq_one_letter_code
_entity_poly.pdbx_strand_id
1 'polypeptide(L)' 'MRFLVMGGVALLLAVPAQAQLASPNAAGVSFAHVHLNVADIEVHKKLWVDHFEGVVVEKGPLTTVKLPGMLVVL' A
#
# COMPACT_ATOMS: atom_id res chain seq x y z
N MET A 1 18.67 -39.81 9.49
CA MET A 1 17.50 -40.06 8.60
C MET A 1 16.22 -39.34 9.05
N ARG A 2 15.79 -39.45 10.31
CA ARG A 2 14.53 -38.83 10.79
C ARG A 2 14.44 -37.32 10.57
N PHE A 3 15.53 -36.59 10.85
CA PHE A 3 15.60 -35.14 10.60
C PHE A 3 15.55 -34.77 9.11
N LEU A 4 16.07 -35.64 8.23
CA LEU A 4 16.10 -35.42 6.79
C LEU A 4 14.71 -35.61 6.17
N VAL A 5 13.97 -36.62 6.66
CA VAL A 5 12.55 -36.82 6.32
C VAL A 5 11.70 -35.65 6.81
N MET A 6 11.93 -35.18 8.04
CA MET A 6 11.18 -34.08 8.63
C MET A 6 11.44 -32.75 7.90
N GLY A 7 12.69 -32.47 7.51
CA GLY A 7 13.03 -31.32 6.68
C GLY A 7 12.43 -31.38 5.27
N GLY A 8 12.43 -32.55 4.64
CA GLY A 8 11.79 -32.76 3.33
C GLY A 8 10.28 -32.51 3.36
N VAL A 9 9.58 -32.95 4.42
CA VAL A 9 8.15 -32.69 4.60
C VAL A 9 7.87 -31.21 4.83
N ALA A 10 8.71 -30.50 5.59
CA ALA A 10 8.54 -29.06 5.82
C ALA A 10 8.63 -28.23 4.54
N LEU A 11 9.50 -28.61 3.60
CA LEU A 11 9.65 -27.95 2.29
C LEU A 11 8.40 -28.09 1.41
N LEU A 12 7.64 -29.19 1.55
CA LEU A 12 6.37 -29.39 0.82
C LEU A 12 5.24 -28.46 1.33
N LEU A 13 5.38 -27.93 2.54
CA LEU A 13 4.44 -26.98 3.16
C LEU A 13 4.85 -25.52 2.94
N ALA A 14 5.96 -25.27 2.25
CA ALA A 14 6.41 -23.92 1.92
C ALA A 14 5.50 -23.30 0.84
N VAL A 15 4.48 -22.57 1.28
CA VAL A 15 3.64 -21.75 0.39
C VAL A 15 4.42 -20.46 0.05
N PRO A 16 4.37 -19.96 -1.20
CA PRO A 16 4.96 -18.67 -1.53
C PRO A 16 4.37 -17.59 -0.63
N ALA A 17 5.23 -16.93 0.16
CA ALA A 17 4.84 -15.75 0.91
C ALA A 17 4.54 -14.62 -0.09
N GLN A 18 3.27 -14.19 -0.14
CA GLN A 18 2.80 -13.07 -0.96
C GLN A 18 3.28 -11.73 -0.35
N ALA A 19 4.59 -11.49 -0.37
CA ALA A 19 5.22 -10.22 -0.01
C ALA A 19 5.79 -9.50 -1.26
N GLN A 20 5.43 -9.97 -2.46
CA GLN A 20 5.88 -9.35 -3.71
C GLN A 20 5.27 -7.95 -3.83
N LEU A 21 6.11 -6.98 -4.20
CA LEU A 21 5.66 -5.63 -4.49
C LEU A 21 4.58 -5.62 -5.58
N ALA A 22 3.69 -4.63 -5.53
CA ALA A 22 2.72 -4.43 -6.59
C ALA A 22 3.43 -4.38 -7.96
N SER A 23 2.91 -5.11 -8.95
CA SER A 23 3.45 -5.06 -10.31
C SER A 23 3.52 -3.61 -10.80
N PRO A 24 4.58 -3.21 -11.52
CA PRO A 24 4.67 -1.89 -12.13
C PRO A 24 3.45 -1.54 -12.99
N ASN A 25 3.02 -0.28 -12.97
CA ASN A 25 2.03 0.22 -13.92
C ASN A 25 2.68 0.49 -15.30
N ALA A 26 1.94 1.08 -16.25
CA ALA A 26 2.44 1.37 -17.60
C ALA A 26 3.69 2.28 -17.62
N ALA A 27 3.92 3.08 -16.58
CA ALA A 27 5.10 3.94 -16.43
C ALA A 27 6.29 3.20 -15.76
N GLY A 28 6.16 1.93 -15.43
CA GLY A 28 7.22 1.13 -14.79
C GLY A 28 7.32 1.33 -13.27
N VAL A 29 6.42 2.08 -12.64
CA VAL A 29 6.41 2.33 -11.18
C VAL A 29 4.99 2.30 -10.64
N SER A 30 4.72 1.46 -9.64
CA SER A 30 3.45 1.48 -8.91
C SER A 30 3.64 2.20 -7.58
N PHE A 31 3.02 3.39 -7.46
CA PHE A 31 3.01 4.14 -6.21
C PHE A 31 2.15 3.42 -5.16
N ALA A 32 2.59 3.44 -3.90
CA ALA A 32 1.81 2.88 -2.79
C ALA A 32 1.13 4.00 -2.00
N HIS A 33 1.94 4.82 -1.33
CA HIS A 33 1.48 5.97 -0.57
C HIS A 33 2.56 7.05 -0.47
N VAL A 34 2.13 8.29 -0.27
CA VAL A 34 2.99 9.43 0.08
C VAL A 34 2.44 10.06 1.35
N HIS A 35 3.33 10.42 2.28
CA HIS A 35 2.97 11.10 3.52
C HIS A 35 3.41 12.56 3.41
N LEU A 36 2.47 13.47 3.65
CA LEU A 36 2.71 14.90 3.58
C LEU A 36 2.47 15.49 4.96
N ASN A 37 3.48 16.16 5.52
CA ASN A 37 3.26 17.04 6.65
C ASN A 37 2.75 18.38 6.11
N VAL A 38 1.49 18.69 6.42
CA VAL A 38 0.81 19.87 5.88
C VAL A 38 0.46 20.83 7.01
N ALA A 39 0.35 22.12 6.67
CA ALA A 39 -0.02 23.15 7.64
C ALA A 39 -1.50 23.08 8.04
N ASP A 40 -2.36 22.60 7.13
CA ASP A 40 -3.80 22.46 7.33
C ASP A 40 -4.35 21.27 6.53
N ILE A 41 -4.94 20.31 7.24
CA ILE A 41 -5.48 19.07 6.66
C ILE A 41 -6.74 19.35 5.83
N GLU A 42 -7.60 20.28 6.24
CA GLU A 42 -8.86 20.56 5.56
C GLU A 42 -8.63 21.24 4.20
N VAL A 43 -7.64 22.12 4.13
CA VAL A 43 -7.21 22.71 2.86
C VAL A 43 -6.71 21.63 1.90
N HIS A 44 -5.88 20.71 2.38
CA HIS A 44 -5.36 19.62 1.53
C HIS A 44 -6.43 18.61 1.13
N LYS A 45 -7.36 18.26 2.01
CA LYS A 45 -8.52 17.42 1.65
C LYS A 45 -9.27 18.03 0.47
N LYS A 46 -9.61 19.33 0.57
CA LYS A 46 -10.29 20.04 -0.51
C LYS A 46 -9.46 20.06 -1.80
N LEU A 47 -8.17 20.36 -1.70
CA LEU A 47 -7.25 20.36 -2.85
C LEU A 47 -7.31 19.02 -3.61
N TRP A 48 -7.13 17.91 -2.90
CA TRP A 48 -7.05 16.58 -3.51
C TRP A 48 -8.40 16.07 -4.02
N VAL A 49 -9.50 16.39 -3.33
CA VAL A 49 -10.85 16.01 -3.76
C VAL A 49 -11.28 16.84 -4.97
N ASP A 50 -11.20 18.16 -4.87
CA ASP A 50 -11.79 19.08 -5.87
C ASP A 50 -11.00 19.08 -7.18
N HIS A 51 -9.68 18.93 -7.14
CA HIS A 51 -8.83 19.04 -8.33
C HIS A 51 -8.34 17.71 -8.89
N PHE A 52 -8.31 16.66 -8.07
CA PHE A 52 -7.78 15.34 -8.47
C PHE A 52 -8.78 14.21 -8.31
N GLU A 53 -10.05 14.53 -8.04
CA GLU A 53 -11.14 13.56 -7.85
C GLU A 53 -10.81 12.52 -6.76
N GLY A 54 -10.03 12.94 -5.77
CA GLY A 54 -9.64 12.11 -4.64
C GLY A 54 -10.83 11.76 -3.75
N VAL A 55 -10.78 10.59 -3.12
CA VAL A 55 -11.79 10.14 -2.15
C VAL A 55 -11.17 10.12 -0.76
N VAL A 56 -11.70 10.92 0.16
CA VAL A 56 -11.25 10.90 1.56
C VAL A 56 -11.59 9.56 2.21
N VAL A 57 -10.60 8.93 2.83
CA VAL A 57 -10.71 7.69 3.57
C VAL A 57 -9.93 7.81 4.88
N GLU A 58 -10.51 7.29 5.97
CA GLU A 58 -9.84 7.26 7.27
C GLU A 58 -9.12 5.92 7.46
N LYS A 59 -7.86 5.96 7.89
CA LYS A 59 -7.07 4.77 8.25
C LYS A 59 -6.54 4.90 9.66
N GLY A 60 -7.35 4.46 10.63
CA GLY A 60 -7.05 4.64 12.04
C GLY A 60 -7.03 6.14 12.37
N PRO A 61 -5.94 6.69 12.93
CA PRO A 61 -5.84 8.13 13.22
C PRO A 61 -5.42 8.97 11.99
N LEU A 62 -5.17 8.35 10.83
CA LEU A 62 -4.63 9.05 9.67
C LEU A 62 -5.73 9.40 8.67
N THR A 63 -5.84 10.69 8.36
CA THR A 63 -6.65 11.18 7.24
C THR A 63 -5.90 10.91 5.94
N THR A 64 -6.54 10.18 5.03
CA THR A 64 -5.95 9.78 3.75
C THR A 64 -6.86 10.17 2.60
N VAL A 65 -6.28 10.53 1.46
CA VAL A 65 -7.00 10.69 0.20
C VAL A 65 -6.59 9.59 -0.77
N LYS A 66 -7.57 8.82 -1.23
CA LYS A 66 -7.38 7.74 -2.20
C LYS A 66 -7.49 8.30 -3.62
N LEU A 67 -6.47 8.02 -4.41
CA LEU A 67 -6.39 8.26 -5.85
C LEU A 67 -6.23 6.92 -6.59
N PRO A 68 -6.44 6.85 -7.91
CA PRO A 68 -6.17 5.64 -8.68
C PRO A 68 -4.71 5.18 -8.52
N GLY A 69 -4.50 4.06 -7.84
CA GLY A 69 -3.18 3.49 -7.64
C GLY A 69 -2.27 4.26 -6.67
N MET A 70 -2.80 5.15 -5.83
CA MET A 70 -2.00 5.88 -4.84
C MET A 70 -2.84 6.32 -3.63
N LEU A 71 -2.23 6.36 -2.45
CA LEU A 71 -2.79 7.00 -1.26
C LEU A 71 -1.95 8.23 -0.88
N VAL A 72 -2.62 9.33 -0.56
CA VAL A 72 -1.98 10.52 0.02
C VAL A 72 -2.38 10.59 1.48
N VAL A 73 -1.42 10.41 2.38
CA VAL A 73 -1.63 10.53 3.82
C VAL A 73 -1.31 11.96 4.23
N LEU A 74 -2.26 12.62 4.90
CA LEU A 74 -2.19 14.02 5.33
C LEU A 74 -1.94 14.14 6.83
#